data_AF-H6QUE3-F1
#
_entry.id   AF-H6QUE3-F1
#
_cell.length_a   1.000
_cell.length_b   1.000
_cell.length_c   1.000
_cell.angle_alpha   90.00
_cell.angle_beta   90.00
_cell.angle_gamma   90.00
#
_symmetry.space_group_name_H-M   'P 1'
#
loop_
_entity.id
_entity.type
_entity.pdbx_description
1 polymer ?
#
loop_
_entity_poly.entity_id
_entity_poly.type
_entity_poly.pdbx_seq_one_letter_code
_entity_poly.pdbx_strand_id
1 'polypeptide(L)'
;MHQLAISKRVRTPTGVNLYKKIYEKTDDKLKEFIKQASMDTYKQEAKPLQVETVFNLARGRNTFLLAGTGFGKSRISELYFKMIPKSTRAVVLVLNPLDSLGDNQVLEKEKAGFTAINLTQMNFNKQTADAISNGNYNFIYLSPEIFLNSKAFDEVYFSTKF
;
A
#
# COMPACT_ATOMS: atom_id res chain seq x y z
N MET A 1 -30.54 -11.62 6.56
CA MET A 1 -29.25 -11.29 5.93
C MET A 1 -28.24 -12.33 6.35
N HIS A 2 -27.82 -13.22 5.44
CA HIS A 2 -26.70 -14.12 5.72
C HIS A 2 -25.41 -13.30 5.77
N GLN A 3 -24.83 -13.18 6.96
CA GLN A 3 -23.49 -12.64 7.12
C GLN A 3 -22.54 -13.67 6.52
N LEU A 4 -22.06 -13.43 5.29
CA LEU A 4 -21.00 -14.23 4.68
C LEU A 4 -19.84 -14.31 5.68
N ALA A 5 -19.37 -15.52 5.96
CA ALA A 5 -18.21 -15.71 6.80
C ALA A 5 -17.05 -14.89 6.25
N ILE A 6 -16.60 -13.91 7.03
CA ILE A 6 -15.52 -13.02 6.62
C ILE A 6 -14.26 -13.88 6.58
N SER A 7 -13.83 -14.22 5.36
CA SER A 7 -12.52 -14.82 5.11
C SER A 7 -11.46 -13.97 5.80
N LYS A 8 -10.90 -14.47 6.91
CA LYS A 8 -9.72 -13.88 7.52
C LYS A 8 -8.57 -14.24 6.60
N ARG A 9 -7.91 -13.25 6.00
CA ARG A 9 -6.71 -13.50 5.19
C ARG A 9 -5.72 -14.31 6.04
N VAL A 10 -5.50 -15.55 5.64
CA VAL A 10 -4.59 -16.48 6.31
C VAL A 10 -3.18 -15.97 6.07
N ARG A 11 -2.38 -15.89 7.14
CA ARG A 11 -0.96 -15.57 7.06
C ARG A 11 -0.30 -16.52 6.06
N THR A 12 0.29 -16.01 5.00
CA THR A 12 0.94 -16.88 4.02
C THR A 12 2.38 -17.15 4.45
N PRO A 13 2.93 -18.36 4.25
CA PRO A 13 4.33 -18.64 4.58
C PRO A 13 5.34 -17.78 3.82
N THR A 14 5.00 -17.37 2.59
CA THR A 14 5.92 -16.72 1.64
C THR A 14 5.51 -15.31 1.24
N GLY A 15 4.36 -14.78 1.69
CA GLY A 15 3.86 -13.48 1.25
C GLY A 15 4.01 -12.36 2.28
N VAL A 16 3.56 -11.17 1.87
CA VAL A 16 3.53 -9.98 2.73
C VAL A 16 2.49 -10.14 3.83
N ASN A 17 2.97 -10.20 5.07
CA ASN A 17 2.15 -10.32 6.28
C ASN A 17 2.31 -9.09 7.17
N LEU A 18 1.25 -8.69 7.87
CA LEU A 18 1.33 -7.66 8.91
C LEU A 18 2.06 -8.21 10.15
N TYR A 19 2.50 -7.33 11.06
CA TYR A 19 3.04 -7.78 12.35
C TYR A 19 2.03 -8.68 13.07
N LYS A 20 2.51 -9.77 13.69
CA LYS A 20 1.67 -10.72 14.45
C LYS A 20 0.75 -10.02 15.46
N LYS A 21 1.30 -9.01 16.17
CA LYS A 21 0.59 -8.16 17.15
C LYS A 21 -0.60 -7.38 16.57
N ILE A 22 -0.71 -7.23 15.24
CA ILE A 22 -1.84 -6.56 14.58
C ILE A 22 -2.99 -7.54 14.39
N TYR A 23 -2.69 -8.78 13.99
CA TYR A 23 -3.71 -9.82 13.82
C TYR A 23 -4.37 -10.22 15.14
N GLU A 24 -3.58 -10.29 16.20
CA GLU A 24 -4.01 -10.71 17.54
C GLU A 24 -4.86 -9.66 18.27
N LYS A 25 -4.92 -8.42 17.76
CA LYS A 25 -5.78 -7.38 18.34
C LYS A 25 -7.25 -7.69 18.10
N THR A 26 -8.08 -7.33 19.08
CA THR A 26 -9.53 -7.16 18.87
C THR A 26 -9.79 -6.02 17.88
N ASP A 27 -11.00 -5.96 17.32
CA ASP A 27 -11.35 -4.93 16.33
C ASP A 27 -11.20 -3.51 16.91
N ASP A 28 -11.66 -3.28 18.13
CA ASP A 28 -11.54 -1.98 18.80
C ASP A 28 -10.08 -1.59 19.04
N LYS A 29 -9.26 -2.54 19.53
CA LYS A 29 -7.83 -2.29 19.77
C LYS A 29 -7.05 -2.08 18.49
N LEU A 30 -7.48 -2.66 17.37
CA LEU A 30 -6.90 -2.39 16.06
C LEU A 30 -7.25 -0.98 15.57
N LYS A 31 -8.50 -0.55 15.74
CA LYS A 31 -8.94 0.81 15.40
C LYS A 31 -8.24 1.88 16.24
N GLU A 32 -8.09 1.66 17.55
CA GLU A 32 -7.28 2.51 18.43
C GLU A 32 -5.84 2.61 17.94
N PHE A 33 -5.22 1.47 17.60
CA PHE A 33 -3.86 1.43 17.07
C PHE A 33 -3.71 2.24 15.77
N ILE A 34 -4.69 2.17 14.86
CA ILE A 34 -4.70 2.95 13.62
C ILE A 34 -4.75 4.46 13.91
N LYS A 35 -5.62 4.88 14.83
CA LYS A 35 -5.71 6.28 15.25
C LYS A 35 -4.39 6.78 15.82
N GLN A 36 -3.77 5.99 16.70
CA GLN A 36 -2.46 6.32 17.27
C GLN A 36 -1.37 6.41 16.18
N ALA A 37 -1.33 5.47 15.24
CA ALA A 37 -0.37 5.49 14.14
C ALA A 37 -0.50 6.76 13.27
N SER A 38 -1.73 7.27 13.07
CA SER A 38 -1.97 8.55 12.40
C SER A 38 -1.46 9.73 13.20
N MET A 39 -1.76 9.78 14.50
CA MET A 39 -1.24 10.83 15.38
C MET A 39 0.29 10.83 15.41
N ASP A 40 0.92 9.67 15.50
CA ASP A 40 2.39 9.56 15.56
C ASP A 40 3.04 10.06 14.27
N THR A 41 2.45 9.68 13.12
CA THR A 41 3.00 9.97 11.78
C THR A 41 2.73 11.41 11.34
N TYR A 42 1.50 11.90 11.47
CA TYR A 42 1.07 13.16 10.86
C TYR A 42 0.72 14.26 11.86
N LYS A 43 0.81 13.97 13.17
CA LYS A 43 0.36 14.86 14.24
C LYS A 43 -1.10 15.29 14.09
N GLN A 44 -1.90 14.44 13.45
CA GLN A 44 -3.30 14.71 13.14
C GLN A 44 -4.12 13.42 13.26
N GLU A 45 -5.32 13.55 13.82
CA GLU A 45 -6.25 12.44 13.97
C GLU A 45 -6.71 11.93 12.60
N ALA A 46 -6.78 10.62 12.45
CA ALA A 46 -7.36 10.00 11.27
C ALA A 46 -8.87 10.20 11.25
N LYS A 47 -9.41 10.54 10.09
CA LYS A 47 -10.86 10.62 9.89
C LYS A 47 -11.49 9.23 10.11
N PRO A 48 -12.72 9.14 10.65
CA PRO A 48 -13.37 7.85 10.92
C PRO A 48 -13.34 6.87 9.74
N LEU A 49 -13.61 7.36 8.53
CA LEU A 49 -13.63 6.52 7.33
C LEU A 49 -12.21 6.09 6.87
N GLN A 50 -11.16 6.86 7.17
CA GLN A 50 -9.78 6.39 6.98
C GLN A 50 -9.47 5.23 7.94
N VAL A 51 -9.86 5.36 9.21
CA VAL A 51 -9.67 4.30 10.22
C VAL A 51 -10.38 3.02 9.80
N GLU A 52 -11.64 3.13 9.39
CA GLU A 52 -12.44 2.00 8.94
C GLU A 52 -11.83 1.34 7.68
N THR A 53 -11.35 2.14 6.73
CA THR A 53 -10.72 1.61 5.51
C THR A 53 -9.44 0.84 5.84
N VAL A 54 -8.53 1.42 6.65
CA VAL A 54 -7.29 0.76 7.06
C VAL A 54 -7.58 -0.50 7.88
N PHE A 55 -8.60 -0.46 8.74
CA PHE A 55 -9.04 -1.62 9.51
C PHE A 55 -9.51 -2.76 8.61
N ASN A 56 -10.33 -2.48 7.59
CA ASN A 56 -10.79 -3.49 6.64
C ASN A 56 -9.64 -4.10 5.85
N LEU A 57 -8.69 -3.26 5.39
CA LEU A 57 -7.45 -3.73 4.75
C LEU A 57 -6.61 -4.60 5.70
N ALA A 58 -6.47 -4.21 6.97
CA ALA A 58 -5.73 -4.97 7.98
C ALA A 58 -6.38 -6.31 8.33
N ARG A 59 -7.71 -6.43 8.18
CA ARG A 59 -8.44 -7.69 8.25
C ARG A 59 -8.39 -8.49 6.94
N GLY A 60 -7.69 -8.00 5.93
CA GLY A 60 -7.49 -8.67 4.65
C GLY A 60 -8.69 -8.60 3.71
N ARG A 61 -9.56 -7.61 3.89
CA ARG A 61 -10.76 -7.41 3.07
C ARG A 61 -10.44 -6.52 1.88
N ASN A 62 -10.91 -6.92 0.69
CA ASN A 62 -10.96 -6.02 -0.46
C ASN A 62 -11.93 -4.88 -0.13
N THR A 63 -11.48 -3.64 -0.27
CA THR A 63 -12.19 -2.47 0.27
C THR A 63 -12.32 -1.39 -0.80
N PHE A 64 -13.55 -0.97 -1.08
CA PHE A 64 -13.84 0.20 -1.90
C PHE A 64 -14.13 1.40 -0.99
N LEU A 65 -13.55 2.55 -1.31
CA LEU A 65 -13.74 3.79 -0.58
C LEU A 65 -14.28 4.87 -1.53
N LEU A 66 -15.45 5.42 -1.20
CA LEU A 66 -15.98 6.63 -1.83
C LEU A 66 -15.61 7.84 -0.97
N ALA A 67 -14.75 8.72 -1.48
CA ALA A 67 -14.33 9.93 -0.78
C ALA A 67 -13.87 11.03 -1.75
N GLY A 68 -14.26 12.27 -1.46
CA GLY A 68 -13.94 13.45 -2.27
C GLY A 68 -12.44 13.78 -2.37
N THR A 69 -12.12 14.73 -3.25
CA THR A 69 -10.78 15.34 -3.34
C THR A 69 -10.44 16.06 -2.03
N GLY A 70 -9.17 16.07 -1.62
CA GLY A 70 -8.73 16.63 -0.34
C GLY A 70 -9.12 15.80 0.90
N PHE A 71 -9.79 14.65 0.72
CA PHE A 71 -10.14 13.78 1.86
C PHE A 71 -8.91 13.23 2.61
N GLY A 72 -7.76 13.12 1.93
CA GLY A 72 -6.54 12.50 2.46
C GLY A 72 -6.47 11.00 2.18
N LYS A 73 -6.87 10.57 0.97
CA LYS A 73 -6.90 9.15 0.59
C LYS A 73 -5.51 8.49 0.64
N SER A 74 -4.45 9.23 0.32
CA SER A 74 -3.06 8.77 0.34
C SER A 74 -2.63 8.19 1.70
N ARG A 75 -3.08 8.81 2.81
CA ARG A 75 -2.78 8.35 4.18
C ARG A 75 -3.27 6.93 4.48
N ILE A 76 -4.28 6.44 3.78
CA ILE A 76 -4.85 5.11 4.03
C ILE A 76 -3.82 4.03 3.68
N SER A 77 -3.21 4.12 2.49
CA SER A 77 -2.20 3.15 2.08
C SER A 77 -0.90 3.31 2.88
N GLU A 78 -0.58 4.52 3.34
CA GLU A 78 0.58 4.80 4.20
C GLU A 78 0.43 4.18 5.60
N LEU A 79 -0.73 4.39 6.24
CA LEU A 79 -1.03 3.81 7.55
C LEU A 79 -1.09 2.28 7.49
N TYR A 80 -1.68 1.73 6.43
CA TYR A 80 -1.69 0.30 6.21
C TYR A 80 -0.26 -0.25 6.02
N PHE A 81 0.57 0.42 5.21
CA PHE A 81 1.95 0.01 4.97
C PHE A 81 2.78 -0.05 6.25
N LYS A 82 2.61 0.91 7.17
CA LYS A 82 3.31 0.93 8.46
C LYS A 82 3.01 -0.28 9.36
N MET A 83 1.96 -1.04 9.08
CA MET A 83 1.64 -2.29 9.79
C MET A 83 2.42 -3.50 9.28
N ILE A 84 3.15 -3.35 8.18
CA ILE A 84 3.97 -4.40 7.58
C ILE A 84 5.38 -4.35 8.18
N PRO A 85 6.00 -5.49 8.53
CA PRO A 85 7.39 -5.53 8.94
C PRO A 85 8.33 -4.97 7.87
N LYS A 86 9.23 -4.05 8.26
CA LYS A 86 10.19 -3.44 7.32
C LYS A 86 11.11 -4.48 6.68
N SER A 87 11.44 -5.55 7.39
CA SER A 87 12.26 -6.66 6.89
C SER A 87 11.65 -7.37 5.69
N THR A 88 10.34 -7.28 5.49
CA THR A 88 9.63 -7.89 4.36
C THR A 88 9.88 -7.14 3.06
N ARG A 89 10.35 -5.88 3.12
CA ARG A 89 10.55 -5.01 1.94
C ARG A 89 9.34 -4.97 1.00
N ALA A 90 8.15 -4.93 1.59
CA ALA A 90 6.91 -4.94 0.84
C ALA A 90 6.79 -3.72 -0.07
N VAL A 91 6.04 -3.88 -1.15
CA VAL A 91 5.78 -2.86 -2.15
C VAL A 91 4.28 -2.66 -2.29
N VAL A 92 3.84 -1.40 -2.36
CA VAL A 92 2.47 -1.03 -2.72
C VAL A 92 2.47 -0.58 -4.18
N LEU A 93 1.83 -1.38 -5.02
CA LEU A 93 1.56 -1.03 -6.42
C LEU A 93 0.33 -0.13 -6.47
N VAL A 94 0.46 1.03 -7.11
CA VAL A 94 -0.62 1.99 -7.30
C VAL A 94 -0.84 2.19 -8.79
N LEU A 95 -1.94 1.63 -9.29
CA LEU A 95 -2.37 1.82 -10.68
C LEU A 95 -2.96 3.23 -10.83
N ASN A 96 -2.35 4.04 -11.70
CA ASN A 96 -2.74 5.42 -11.92
C ASN A 96 -3.00 5.65 -13.41
N PRO A 97 -4.20 6.09 -13.82
CA PRO A 97 -4.52 6.28 -15.23
C PRO A 97 -3.84 7.50 -15.88
N LEU A 98 -3.19 8.37 -15.10
CA LEU A 98 -2.58 9.61 -15.62
C LEU A 98 -1.12 9.74 -15.15
N ASP A 99 -0.19 9.74 -16.09
CA ASP A 99 1.26 9.88 -15.84
C ASP A 99 1.59 11.17 -15.08
N SER A 100 0.93 12.29 -15.43
CA SER A 100 1.13 13.61 -14.80
C SER A 100 0.72 13.66 -13.32
N LEU A 101 -0.11 12.71 -12.88
CA LEU A 101 -0.51 12.63 -11.48
C LEU A 101 0.51 11.86 -10.63
N GLY A 102 1.37 11.04 -11.25
CA GLY A 102 2.35 10.21 -10.54
C GLY A 102 3.43 11.02 -9.82
N ASP A 103 4.01 12.04 -10.45
CA ASP A 103 5.12 12.81 -9.86
C ASP A 103 4.70 13.58 -8.59
N ASN A 104 3.51 14.18 -8.60
CA ASN A 104 2.95 14.84 -7.42
C ASN A 104 2.74 13.83 -6.29
N GLN A 105 2.28 12.62 -6.59
CA GLN A 105 2.08 11.58 -5.60
C GLN A 105 3.41 11.06 -5.04
N VAL A 106 4.45 10.90 -5.87
CA VAL A 106 5.81 10.56 -5.43
C VAL A 106 6.31 11.62 -4.44
N LEU A 107 6.22 12.90 -4.79
CA LEU A 107 6.67 13.99 -3.93
C LEU A 107 5.92 13.99 -2.57
N GLU A 108 4.61 13.75 -2.57
CA GLU A 108 3.84 13.62 -1.33
C GLU A 108 4.29 12.43 -0.47
N LYS A 109 4.60 11.28 -1.09
CA LYS A 109 5.11 10.08 -0.38
C LYS A 109 6.48 10.31 0.23
N GLU A 110 7.39 10.94 -0.50
CA GLU A 110 8.72 11.28 -0.02
C GLU A 110 8.65 12.24 1.17
N LYS A 111 7.79 13.26 1.11
CA LYS A 111 7.50 14.15 2.25
C LYS A 111 6.92 13.42 3.46
N ALA A 112 6.17 12.34 3.24
CA ALA A 112 5.66 11.47 4.30
C ALA A 112 6.69 10.42 4.77
N GLY A 113 7.92 10.43 4.23
CA GLY A 113 9.03 9.56 4.64
C GLY A 113 9.03 8.17 4.00
N PHE A 114 8.39 8.01 2.84
CA PHE A 114 8.38 6.77 2.08
C PHE A 114 9.21 6.90 0.80
N THR A 115 9.81 5.80 0.34
CA THR A 115 10.41 5.76 -1.00
C THR A 115 9.32 5.49 -2.03
N ALA A 116 9.30 6.27 -3.10
CA ALA A 116 8.32 6.11 -4.17
C ALA A 116 8.94 6.34 -5.55
N ILE A 117 8.33 5.77 -6.59
CA ILE A 117 8.70 6.01 -7.99
C ILE A 117 7.45 6.13 -8.86
N ASN A 118 7.48 7.06 -9.81
CA ASN A 118 6.54 7.12 -10.92
C ASN A 118 7.15 6.36 -12.10
N LEU A 119 6.71 5.14 -12.31
CA LEU A 119 7.21 4.26 -13.35
C LEU A 119 6.57 4.63 -14.68
N THR A 120 7.41 4.96 -15.65
CA THR A 120 7.02 5.29 -17.03
C THR A 120 7.76 4.37 -17.99
N GLN A 121 7.29 4.25 -19.22
CA GLN A 121 8.01 3.46 -20.23
C GLN A 121 9.44 3.97 -20.46
N MET A 122 9.67 5.29 -20.31
CA MET A 122 10.99 5.91 -20.54
C MET A 122 12.00 5.59 -19.43
N ASN A 123 11.55 5.49 -18.18
CA ASN A 123 12.45 5.27 -17.04
C ASN A 123 12.54 3.80 -16.59
N PHE A 124 11.75 2.91 -17.21
CA PHE A 124 11.75 1.50 -16.86
C PHE A 124 12.83 0.71 -17.61
N ASN A 125 14.05 0.79 -17.08
CA ASN A 125 15.22 0.05 -17.53
C ASN A 125 15.62 -1.03 -16.50
N LYS A 126 16.65 -1.83 -16.81
CA LYS A 126 17.15 -2.91 -15.95
C LYS A 126 17.50 -2.44 -14.53
N GLN A 127 18.12 -1.27 -14.38
CA GLN A 127 18.47 -0.74 -13.07
C GLN A 127 17.23 -0.42 -12.24
N THR A 128 16.21 0.20 -12.85
CA THR A 128 14.92 0.46 -12.20
C THR A 128 14.22 -0.85 -11.83
N ALA A 129 14.23 -1.85 -12.72
CA ALA A 129 13.66 -3.17 -12.48
C ALA A 129 14.33 -3.90 -11.30
N ASP A 130 15.66 -3.85 -11.22
CA ASP A 130 16.44 -4.42 -10.12
C ASP A 130 16.14 -3.67 -8.80
N ALA A 131 16.03 -2.34 -8.83
CA ALA A 131 15.68 -1.55 -7.65
C ALA A 131 14.28 -1.88 -7.12
N ILE A 132 13.30 -2.06 -8.02
CA ILE A 132 11.94 -2.50 -7.68
C ILE A 132 11.97 -3.90 -7.07
N SER A 133 12.64 -4.86 -7.72
CA SER A 133 12.72 -6.25 -7.27
C SER A 133 13.40 -6.40 -5.90
N ASN A 134 14.33 -5.50 -5.57
CA ASN A 134 15.02 -5.49 -4.28
C ASN A 134 14.20 -4.81 -3.16
N GLY A 135 13.03 -4.25 -3.48
CA GLY A 135 12.16 -3.54 -2.55
C GLY A 135 12.68 -2.17 -2.14
N ASN A 136 13.43 -1.48 -3.02
CA ASN A 136 13.98 -0.15 -2.73
C ASN A 136 12.89 0.94 -2.66
N TYR A 137 11.74 0.69 -3.29
CA TYR A 137 10.57 1.58 -3.30
C TYR A 137 9.43 1.00 -2.46
N ASN A 138 8.87 1.78 -1.53
CA ASN A 138 7.66 1.40 -0.80
C ASN A 138 6.40 1.54 -1.66
N PHE A 139 6.36 2.55 -2.55
CA PHE A 139 5.25 2.80 -3.46
C PHE A 139 5.73 2.86 -4.91
N ILE A 140 5.04 2.18 -5.81
CA ILE A 140 5.30 2.25 -7.25
C ILE A 140 4.01 2.70 -7.90
N TYR A 141 4.05 3.87 -8.52
CA TYR A 141 2.99 4.38 -9.37
C TYR A 141 3.26 3.92 -10.79
N LEU A 142 2.28 3.31 -11.44
CA LEU A 142 2.41 2.86 -12.82
C LEU A 142 1.06 2.93 -13.53
N SER A 143 1.09 3.10 -14.84
CA SER A 143 -0.11 3.10 -15.64
C SER A 143 -0.67 1.67 -15.82
N PRO A 144 -1.99 1.52 -16.05
CA PRO A 144 -2.57 0.23 -16.42
C PRO A 144 -1.89 -0.40 -17.65
N GLU A 145 -1.44 0.41 -18.60
CA GLU A 145 -0.74 -0.04 -19.81
C GLU A 145 0.62 -0.68 -19.46
N ILE A 146 1.39 -0.08 -18.55
CA ILE A 146 2.64 -0.69 -18.07
C ILE A 146 2.33 -1.99 -17.33
N PHE A 147 1.33 -1.98 -16.45
CA PHE A 147 0.96 -3.15 -15.67
C PHE A 147 0.50 -4.35 -16.52
N LEU A 148 -0.21 -4.09 -17.62
CA LEU A 148 -0.82 -5.16 -18.44
C LEU A 148 0.02 -5.57 -19.65
N ASN A 149 0.84 -4.67 -20.20
CA ASN A 149 1.47 -4.88 -21.51
C ASN A 149 3.01 -4.84 -21.48
N SER A 150 3.64 -4.51 -20.35
CA SER A 150 5.10 -4.43 -20.25
C SER A 150 5.70 -5.79 -19.89
N LYS A 151 6.30 -6.48 -20.88
CA LYS A 151 7.04 -7.73 -20.65
C LYS A 151 8.15 -7.59 -19.61
N ALA A 152 8.83 -6.45 -19.60
CA ALA A 152 9.86 -6.17 -18.60
C ALA A 152 9.26 -6.07 -17.18
N PHE A 153 8.00 -5.64 -17.05
CA PHE A 153 7.35 -5.54 -15.75
C PHE A 153 6.80 -6.89 -15.33
N ASP A 154 6.34 -7.71 -16.28
CA ASP A 154 5.99 -9.11 -16.04
C ASP A 154 7.17 -9.89 -15.42
N GLU A 155 8.38 -9.69 -15.95
CA GLU A 155 9.60 -10.32 -15.39
C GLU A 155 9.84 -9.94 -13.93
N VAL A 156 9.51 -8.71 -13.54
CA VAL A 156 9.58 -8.25 -12.15
C VAL A 156 8.42 -8.80 -11.33
N TYR A 157 7.19 -8.63 -11.80
CA TYR A 157 5.96 -8.92 -11.06
C TYR A 157 5.77 -10.42 -10.79
N PHE A 158 6.14 -11.28 -11.74
CA PHE A 158 6.06 -12.74 -11.59
C PHE A 158 7.35 -13.37 -11.07
N SER A 159 8.36 -12.56 -10.72
CA SER A 159 9.59 -13.04 -10.10
C SER A 159 9.30 -13.64 -8.72
N THR A 160 9.97 -14.74 -8.38
CA THR A 160 9.93 -15.31 -7.02
C THR A 160 10.64 -14.45 -5.97
N LYS A 161 11.39 -13.44 -6.40
CA LYS A 161 12.08 -12.48 -5.52
C LYS A 161 11.20 -11.28 -5.13
N PHE A 162 10.14 -11.02 -5.89
CA PHE A 162 9.21 -9.90 -5.69
C PHE A 162 7.93 -10.39 -5.00
#